data_AF-A0A919N304-F1
#
_entry.id   AF-A0A919N304-F1
#
_cell.length_a   1.000
_cell.length_b   1.000
_cell.length_c   1.000
_cell.angle_alpha   90.00
_cell.angle_beta   90.00
_cell.angle_gamma   90.00
#
_symmetry.space_group_name_H-M   'P 1'
#
loop_
_entity.id
_entity.type
_entity.pdbx_description
1 polymer ?
#
loop_
_entity_poly.entity_id
_entity_poly.type
_entity_poly.pdbx_seq_one_letter_code
_entity_poly.pdbx_strand_id
1 'polypeptide(L)'
;MQRRSIAVAAAVVAATGAAVAFTLPSLAGTTPTGGSGATRANGTGGVSPDLLAAMKRDLGLDGDQAAARLKRAKWAGGVSATLAASTGDNFGGSWIASDGTTLKVAVTDADAAAAVKAAGAVPVLVKRSEAQLDAAKAKLDAKVRSATGLTGWYVDAPTNKLVVVAQPDAKTDAQTFARQAGVSAGWITVKVSNRQPKPLFDARGADPYFISVDGGTARCSIGFSVEGGFVTAGHCGASGTTTTGFNNEAQGVVKASVFPGNADMGFVEVNGDWTPRPVVNDFKGNELPVAGSTEAPVGAAVCRSGSTTGTFCGTILAKNQTVRYPEGAVTGLTRTDVCAEGGDSGGPWLSGDQAQGVTSGGSGDCTVGGETFFQPVNEILAENNLTLVTSGGAGAEQGGATAAPSGAAEAPPAGEAPADNACGDLPVQRSGALSKAGSAQAQPSGGAFRARAGQHVACLDAPEGADFDLVLQMLTNGRFTTVAQATGEGDKTLSVNLRSGTFRYVVVATSGTGDYSLGFNVR
;
A
#
# COMPACT_ATOMS: atom_id res chain seq x y z
N MET A 1 45.40 -31.31 18.83
CA MET A 1 46.69 -31.60 18.15
C MET A 1 46.37 -31.69 16.66
N GLN A 2 46.88 -30.91 15.71
CA GLN A 2 48.07 -30.07 15.62
C GLN A 2 47.74 -28.76 14.90
N ARG A 3 48.41 -27.69 15.37
CA ARG A 3 48.62 -26.41 14.69
C ARG A 3 49.71 -26.56 13.62
N ARG A 4 49.70 -25.70 12.59
CA ARG A 4 50.86 -25.00 11.97
C ARG A 4 50.37 -24.22 10.74
N SER A 5 50.24 -22.89 10.73
CA SER A 5 51.22 -21.78 10.78
C SER A 5 51.88 -21.44 9.43
N ILE A 6 51.39 -20.32 8.84
CA ILE A 6 52.07 -19.18 8.18
C ILE A 6 53.24 -19.46 7.23
N ALA A 7 53.13 -18.94 6.00
CA ALA A 7 54.26 -18.41 5.24
C ALA A 7 53.86 -17.10 4.54
N VAL A 8 54.45 -16.00 5.02
CA VAL A 8 54.49 -14.67 4.40
C VAL A 8 55.62 -14.69 3.36
N ALA A 9 55.37 -14.19 2.15
CA ALA A 9 56.42 -13.88 1.19
C ALA A 9 56.28 -12.41 0.77
N ALA A 10 57.18 -11.58 1.31
CA ALA A 10 57.47 -10.25 0.84
C ALA A 10 58.46 -10.34 -0.34
N ALA A 11 58.22 -9.56 -1.41
CA ALA A 11 59.21 -9.27 -2.43
C ALA A 11 59.23 -7.76 -2.68
N VAL A 12 60.43 -7.18 -2.55
CA VAL A 12 60.74 -5.75 -2.73
C VAL A 12 61.83 -5.65 -3.82
N VAL A 13 61.87 -4.47 -4.48
CA VAL A 13 62.94 -3.91 -5.34
C VAL A 13 62.80 -4.34 -6.83
N ALA A 14 62.85 -3.47 -7.85
CA ALA A 14 63.56 -2.21 -8.03
C ALA A 14 62.81 -1.23 -8.96
N ALA A 15 63.02 0.06 -8.71
CA ALA A 15 62.66 1.16 -9.61
C ALA A 15 63.73 1.35 -10.70
N THR A 16 63.29 1.59 -11.94
CA THR A 16 64.08 2.26 -12.98
C THR A 16 63.25 3.41 -13.53
N GLY A 17 63.74 4.62 -13.32
CA GLY A 17 63.15 5.84 -13.83
C GLY A 17 63.48 6.06 -15.30
N ALA A 18 62.52 6.61 -16.04
CA ALA A 18 62.75 7.37 -17.25
C ALA A 18 61.78 8.57 -17.22
N ALA A 19 62.34 9.76 -17.10
CA ALA A 19 61.62 11.03 -17.11
C ALA A 19 61.57 11.55 -18.55
N VAL A 20 60.37 11.84 -19.11
CA VAL A 20 60.21 12.86 -20.17
C VAL A 20 58.79 13.47 -20.13
N ALA A 21 58.80 14.81 -20.10
CA ALA A 21 57.81 15.80 -20.56
C ALA A 21 56.47 15.98 -19.83
N PHE A 22 56.41 17.12 -19.13
CA PHE A 22 55.22 17.85 -18.69
C PHE A 22 54.32 18.27 -19.86
N THR A 23 53.02 17.97 -19.75
CA THR A 23 51.93 18.83 -20.23
C THR A 23 50.80 18.80 -19.20
N LEU A 24 50.58 19.91 -18.50
CA LEU A 24 49.38 20.15 -17.67
C LEU A 24 48.14 20.28 -18.58
N PRO A 25 46.98 19.79 -18.14
CA PRO A 25 45.96 20.76 -17.74
C PRO A 25 45.24 20.41 -16.43
N SER A 26 45.13 21.44 -15.59
CA SER A 26 43.95 21.82 -14.80
C SER A 26 43.22 20.76 -13.98
N LEU A 27 43.57 20.69 -12.69
CA LEU A 27 42.67 20.19 -11.63
C LEU A 27 41.67 21.30 -11.29
N ALA A 28 40.39 21.09 -11.62
CA ALA A 28 39.26 21.81 -11.04
C ALA A 28 38.45 20.81 -10.20
N GLY A 29 38.11 21.24 -8.99
CA GLY A 29 37.72 20.37 -7.87
C GLY A 29 36.45 19.56 -8.08
N THR A 30 36.49 18.36 -7.52
CA THR A 30 35.33 17.48 -7.30
C THR A 30 34.51 18.01 -6.13
N THR A 31 33.44 18.77 -6.41
CA THR A 31 32.31 18.91 -5.48
C THR A 31 31.38 17.71 -5.66
N PRO A 32 30.99 17.00 -4.59
CA PRO A 32 30.03 15.92 -4.66
C PRO A 32 28.65 16.53 -4.94
N THR A 33 28.15 16.39 -6.16
CA THR A 33 26.75 16.68 -6.48
C THR A 33 25.87 15.63 -5.80
N GLY A 34 25.30 16.02 -4.66
CA GLY A 34 24.24 15.30 -4.00
C GLY A 34 23.08 15.05 -4.97
N GLY A 35 22.67 13.78 -5.04
CA GLY A 35 21.53 13.34 -5.84
C GLY A 35 20.29 14.12 -5.46
N SER A 36 19.88 15.03 -6.34
CA SER A 36 18.59 15.69 -6.26
C SER A 36 17.52 14.65 -6.57
N GLY A 37 16.85 14.18 -5.51
CA GLY A 37 15.60 13.46 -5.62
C GLY A 37 14.61 14.29 -6.43
N ALA A 38 14.06 13.68 -7.47
CA ALA A 38 13.06 14.27 -8.33
C ALA A 38 11.81 14.64 -7.50
N THR A 39 11.73 15.89 -7.05
CA THR A 39 10.48 16.49 -6.61
C THR A 39 9.69 16.87 -7.85
N ARG A 40 8.84 15.94 -8.33
CA ARG A 40 7.84 16.24 -9.36
C ARG A 40 6.92 17.36 -8.88
N ALA A 41 6.80 18.39 -9.72
CA ALA A 41 5.67 19.29 -9.93
C ALA A 41 4.86 19.69 -8.69
N ASN A 42 5.14 20.90 -8.19
CA ASN A 42 4.27 21.65 -7.31
C ASN A 42 3.08 22.21 -8.13
N GLY A 43 2.12 21.32 -8.46
CA GLY A 43 0.81 21.68 -9.04
C GLY A 43 -0.25 21.71 -7.94
N THR A 44 -1.01 22.80 -7.86
CA THR A 44 -2.25 22.96 -7.06
C THR A 44 -2.24 22.25 -5.68
N GLY A 45 -1.61 22.85 -4.67
CA GLY A 45 -1.86 22.50 -3.27
C GLY A 45 -1.33 21.14 -2.80
N GLY A 46 -0.32 20.57 -3.47
CA GLY A 46 0.36 19.34 -3.04
C GLY A 46 -0.37 18.04 -3.43
N VAL A 47 -1.23 18.09 -4.45
CA VAL A 47 -1.98 16.93 -4.97
C VAL A 47 -1.35 16.49 -6.30
N SER A 48 -1.13 15.19 -6.50
CA SER A 48 -0.50 14.71 -7.74
C SER A 48 -1.39 14.98 -8.96
N PRO A 49 -0.80 15.36 -10.12
CA PRO A 49 -1.55 15.54 -11.37
C PRO A 49 -2.38 14.31 -11.76
N ASP A 50 -1.85 13.11 -11.53
CA ASP A 50 -2.53 11.85 -11.83
C ASP A 50 -3.79 11.66 -10.97
N LEU A 51 -3.74 12.06 -9.69
CA LEU A 51 -4.90 12.02 -8.81
C LEU A 51 -5.95 13.05 -9.23
N LEU A 52 -5.54 14.25 -9.66
CA LEU A 52 -6.47 15.25 -10.18
C LEU A 52 -7.14 14.79 -11.48
N ALA A 53 -6.38 14.16 -12.39
CA ALA A 53 -6.91 13.57 -13.61
C ALA A 53 -7.91 12.45 -13.30
N ALA A 54 -7.61 11.58 -12.32
CA ALA A 54 -8.53 10.55 -11.86
C ALA A 54 -9.81 11.15 -11.24
N MET A 55 -9.69 12.17 -10.37
CA MET A 55 -10.84 12.85 -9.79
C MET A 55 -11.71 13.56 -10.85
N LYS A 56 -11.09 14.11 -11.90
CA LYS A 56 -11.83 14.66 -13.04
C LYS A 56 -12.61 13.58 -13.78
N ARG A 57 -11.96 12.47 -14.12
CA ARG A 57 -12.57 11.33 -14.82
C ARG A 57 -13.72 10.72 -14.01
N ASP A 58 -13.51 10.50 -12.72
CA ASP A 58 -14.38 9.66 -11.88
C ASP A 58 -15.47 10.45 -11.17
N LEU A 59 -15.17 11.70 -10.78
CA LEU A 59 -16.07 12.55 -10.00
C LEU A 59 -16.54 13.78 -10.79
N GLY A 60 -16.02 13.99 -12.00
CA GLY A 60 -16.36 15.16 -12.83
C GLY A 60 -15.81 16.49 -12.29
N LEU A 61 -14.80 16.44 -11.40
CA LEU A 61 -14.25 17.64 -10.74
C LEU A 61 -13.08 18.22 -11.54
N ASP A 62 -13.08 19.52 -11.81
CA ASP A 62 -11.87 20.19 -12.32
C ASP A 62 -10.76 20.24 -11.24
N GLY A 63 -9.57 20.74 -11.62
CA GLY A 63 -8.41 20.75 -10.73
C GLY A 63 -8.65 21.53 -9.44
N ASP A 64 -9.31 22.70 -9.52
CA ASP A 64 -9.59 23.55 -8.38
C ASP A 64 -10.67 22.94 -7.48
N GLN A 65 -11.73 22.38 -8.08
CA GLN A 65 -12.79 21.66 -7.39
C GLN A 65 -12.25 20.42 -6.66
N ALA A 66 -11.37 19.65 -7.30
CA ALA A 66 -10.73 18.47 -6.71
C ALA A 66 -9.82 18.87 -5.53
N ALA A 67 -8.98 19.90 -5.69
CA ALA A 67 -8.14 20.41 -4.61
C ALA A 67 -8.99 20.94 -3.43
N ALA A 68 -10.06 21.68 -3.71
CA ALA A 68 -10.99 22.16 -2.69
C ALA A 68 -11.71 21.01 -1.97
N ARG A 69 -12.13 19.98 -2.72
CA ARG A 69 -12.76 18.76 -2.18
C ARG A 69 -11.83 18.02 -1.22
N LEU A 70 -10.56 17.88 -1.58
CA LEU A 70 -9.53 17.25 -0.74
C LEU A 70 -9.24 18.07 0.52
N LYS A 71 -9.07 19.39 0.39
CA LYS A 71 -8.89 20.30 1.54
C LYS A 71 -10.08 20.23 2.50
N ARG A 72 -11.30 20.20 1.95
CA ARG A 72 -12.53 20.08 2.73
C ARG A 72 -12.63 18.72 3.42
N ALA A 73 -12.26 17.63 2.76
CA ALA A 73 -12.22 16.30 3.36
C ALA A 73 -11.22 16.23 4.52
N LYS A 74 -10.04 16.84 4.40
CA LYS A 74 -9.05 16.93 5.48
C LYS A 74 -9.59 17.69 6.68
N TRP A 75 -10.15 18.89 6.47
CA TRP A 75 -10.81 19.65 7.53
C TRP A 75 -11.93 18.86 8.20
N ALA A 76 -12.78 18.21 7.41
CA ALA A 76 -13.91 17.44 7.91
C ALA A 76 -13.46 16.25 8.77
N GLY A 77 -12.35 15.59 8.39
CA GLY A 77 -11.73 14.54 9.19
C GLY A 77 -11.33 15.02 10.59
N GLY A 78 -10.61 16.15 10.67
CA GLY A 78 -10.16 16.73 11.94
C GLY A 78 -11.32 17.20 12.83
N VAL A 79 -12.30 17.91 12.25
CA VAL A 79 -13.50 18.34 12.98
C VAL A 79 -14.31 17.15 13.48
N SER A 80 -14.48 16.11 12.65
CA SER A 80 -15.20 14.90 13.06
C SER A 80 -14.50 14.19 14.23
N ALA A 81 -13.17 14.06 14.21
CA ALA A 81 -12.43 13.40 15.28
C ALA A 81 -12.55 14.18 16.59
N THR A 82 -12.40 15.51 16.53
CA THR A 82 -12.57 16.41 17.67
C THR A 82 -13.97 16.32 18.25
N LEU A 83 -15.00 16.37 17.39
CA LEU A 83 -16.39 16.27 17.84
C LEU A 83 -16.71 14.91 18.45
N ALA A 84 -16.27 13.80 17.85
CA ALA A 84 -16.46 12.46 18.40
C ALA A 84 -15.85 12.31 19.81
N ALA A 85 -14.63 12.83 20.00
CA ALA A 85 -14.00 12.88 21.31
C ALA A 85 -14.73 13.83 22.27
N SER A 86 -15.21 14.97 21.78
CA SER A 86 -15.80 16.00 22.63
C SER A 86 -17.21 15.65 23.11
N THR A 87 -18.04 15.00 22.27
CA THR A 87 -19.43 14.67 22.58
C THR A 87 -19.57 13.27 23.18
N GLY A 88 -18.53 12.44 23.14
CA GLY A 88 -18.50 11.12 23.76
C GLY A 88 -19.67 10.24 23.30
N ASP A 89 -20.41 9.69 24.27
CA ASP A 89 -21.56 8.81 24.03
C ASP A 89 -22.69 9.45 23.23
N ASN A 90 -22.71 10.78 23.10
CA ASN A 90 -23.70 11.49 22.29
C ASN A 90 -23.34 11.57 20.80
N PHE A 91 -22.15 11.14 20.40
CA PHE A 91 -21.74 11.16 18.99
C PHE A 91 -22.50 10.10 18.17
N GLY A 92 -23.15 10.51 17.09
CA GLY A 92 -23.97 9.67 16.21
C GLY A 92 -23.33 9.32 14.85
N GLY A 93 -22.09 9.74 14.61
CA GLY A 93 -21.37 9.58 13.34
C GLY A 93 -21.30 10.87 12.52
N SER A 94 -20.48 10.88 11.47
CA SER A 94 -20.31 12.05 10.59
C SER A 94 -20.16 11.64 9.13
N TRP A 95 -20.54 12.55 8.22
CA TRP A 95 -20.40 12.34 6.78
C TRP A 95 -20.36 13.67 6.03
N ILE A 96 -19.78 13.65 4.83
CA ILE A 96 -19.92 14.79 3.91
C ILE A 96 -21.19 14.58 3.10
N ALA A 97 -22.01 15.61 2.97
CA ALA A 97 -23.23 15.58 2.17
C ALA A 97 -22.92 15.35 0.69
N SER A 98 -23.98 15.08 -0.09
CA SER A 98 -23.89 14.81 -1.53
C SER A 98 -23.34 15.99 -2.34
N ASP A 99 -23.36 17.21 -1.79
CA ASP A 99 -22.71 18.40 -2.36
C ASP A 99 -21.18 18.34 -2.32
N GLY A 100 -20.60 17.33 -1.66
CA GLY A 100 -19.16 17.15 -1.53
C GLY A 100 -18.47 18.18 -0.62
N THR A 101 -19.21 19.03 0.09
CA THR A 101 -18.61 20.14 0.87
C THR A 101 -19.14 20.28 2.28
N THR A 102 -20.40 19.94 2.53
CA THR A 102 -21.03 20.12 3.84
C THR A 102 -20.75 18.95 4.75
N LEU A 103 -20.04 19.18 5.86
CA LEU A 103 -19.90 18.18 6.94
C LEU A 103 -21.19 18.15 7.77
N LYS A 104 -21.84 16.97 7.82
CA LYS A 104 -22.93 16.66 8.73
C LYS A 104 -22.42 15.80 9.88
N VAL A 105 -22.84 16.12 11.10
CA VAL A 105 -22.50 15.34 12.30
C VAL A 105 -23.78 15.00 13.03
N ALA A 106 -24.03 13.70 13.17
CA ALA A 106 -25.13 13.20 13.95
C ALA A 106 -24.80 13.25 15.44
N VAL A 107 -25.77 13.67 16.26
CA VAL A 107 -25.68 13.66 17.72
C VAL A 107 -27.01 13.22 18.33
N THR A 108 -27.00 12.59 19.50
CA THR A 108 -28.22 12.17 20.20
C THR A 108 -28.79 13.21 21.15
N ASP A 109 -28.03 14.28 21.39
CA ASP A 109 -28.32 15.30 22.38
C ASP A 109 -28.36 16.70 21.75
N ALA A 110 -29.26 17.55 22.23
CA ALA A 110 -29.46 18.89 21.68
C ALA A 110 -28.32 19.85 22.06
N ASP A 111 -27.70 19.68 23.24
CA ASP A 111 -26.58 20.52 23.67
C ASP A 111 -25.31 20.17 22.88
N ALA A 112 -25.11 18.87 22.57
CA ALA A 112 -24.06 18.43 21.65
C ALA A 112 -24.21 19.03 20.24
N ALA A 113 -25.42 19.35 19.78
CA ALA A 113 -25.65 19.98 18.49
C ALA A 113 -25.07 21.41 18.41
N ALA A 114 -24.99 22.12 19.54
CA ALA A 114 -24.39 23.45 19.61
C ALA A 114 -22.87 23.39 19.35
N ALA A 115 -22.18 22.39 19.92
CA ALA A 115 -20.75 22.17 19.69
C ALA A 115 -20.46 21.85 18.21
N VAL A 116 -21.31 21.03 17.57
CA VAL A 116 -21.21 20.74 16.12
C VAL A 116 -21.33 22.02 15.30
N LYS A 117 -22.31 22.88 15.61
CA LYS A 117 -22.53 24.12 14.88
C LYS A 117 -21.38 25.11 15.07
N ALA A 118 -20.85 25.22 16.29
CA ALA A 118 -19.68 26.04 16.61
C ALA A 118 -18.43 25.59 15.83
N ALA A 119 -18.30 24.29 15.57
CA ALA A 119 -17.21 23.72 14.75
C ALA A 119 -17.41 23.90 13.23
N GLY A 120 -18.47 24.59 12.79
CA GLY A 120 -18.75 24.86 11.37
C GLY A 120 -19.37 23.68 10.62
N ALA A 121 -19.87 22.67 11.33
CA ALA A 121 -20.60 21.53 10.77
C ALA A 121 -22.12 21.66 10.97
N VAL A 122 -22.88 20.85 10.25
CA VAL A 122 -24.35 20.82 10.36
C VAL A 122 -24.77 19.69 11.30
N PRO A 123 -25.39 19.99 12.47
CA PRO A 123 -25.87 18.96 13.38
C PRO A 123 -27.09 18.24 12.80
N VAL A 124 -27.15 16.93 13.05
CA VAL A 124 -28.30 16.08 12.73
C VAL A 124 -28.72 15.35 14.01
N LEU A 125 -29.87 15.69 14.57
CA LEU A 125 -30.34 15.00 15.77
C LEU A 125 -30.82 13.59 15.40
N VAL A 126 -30.26 12.58 16.08
CA VAL A 126 -30.54 11.16 15.83
C VAL A 126 -30.95 10.44 17.10
N LYS A 127 -31.54 9.25 16.96
CA LYS A 127 -32.02 8.46 18.11
C LYS A 127 -30.93 7.61 18.75
N ARG A 128 -29.90 7.26 18.00
CA ARG A 128 -28.86 6.32 18.42
C ARG A 128 -27.49 6.94 18.27
N SER A 129 -26.63 6.69 19.24
CA SER A 129 -25.22 7.03 19.09
C SER A 129 -24.51 6.03 18.18
N GLU A 130 -23.36 6.43 17.64
CA GLU A 130 -22.47 5.57 16.88
C GLU A 130 -22.04 4.37 17.74
N ALA A 131 -21.75 4.59 19.02
CA ALA A 131 -21.40 3.53 19.97
C ALA A 131 -22.50 2.46 20.10
N GLN A 132 -23.78 2.88 20.14
CA GLN A 132 -24.91 1.95 20.17
C GLN A 132 -25.03 1.15 18.86
N LEU A 133 -24.87 1.81 17.71
CA LEU A 133 -24.92 1.15 16.40
C LEU A 133 -23.76 0.16 16.23
N ASP A 134 -22.55 0.54 16.64
CA ASP A 134 -21.39 -0.34 16.62
C ASP A 134 -21.53 -1.54 17.56
N ALA A 135 -22.10 -1.36 18.74
CA ALA A 135 -22.40 -2.47 19.65
C ALA A 135 -23.39 -3.45 19.01
N ALA A 136 -24.38 -2.96 18.26
CA ALA A 136 -25.28 -3.81 17.49
C ALA A 136 -24.58 -4.49 16.30
N LYS A 137 -23.67 -3.79 15.60
CA LYS A 137 -22.85 -4.37 14.52
C LYS A 137 -21.95 -5.49 15.05
N ALA A 138 -21.34 -5.31 16.22
CA ALA A 138 -20.48 -6.32 16.85
C ALA A 138 -21.24 -7.63 17.14
N LYS A 139 -22.54 -7.55 17.42
CA LYS A 139 -23.39 -8.76 17.54
C LYS A 139 -23.56 -9.49 16.20
N LEU A 140 -23.68 -8.76 15.09
CA LEU A 140 -23.68 -9.35 13.74
C LEU A 140 -22.32 -9.98 13.43
N ASP A 141 -21.21 -9.27 13.74
CA ASP A 141 -19.85 -9.78 13.54
C ASP A 141 -19.63 -11.12 14.28
N ALA A 142 -20.12 -11.23 15.52
CA ALA A 142 -20.05 -12.47 16.31
C ALA A 142 -20.83 -13.66 15.70
N LYS A 143 -21.69 -13.41 14.71
CA LYS A 143 -22.48 -14.42 14.00
C LYS A 143 -22.01 -14.65 12.56
N VAL A 144 -20.88 -14.08 12.12
CA VAL A 144 -20.40 -14.13 10.73
C VAL A 144 -20.49 -15.51 10.05
N ARG A 145 -20.27 -16.60 10.80
CA ARG A 145 -20.33 -17.99 10.28
C ARG A 145 -21.73 -18.44 9.82
N SER A 146 -22.80 -17.78 10.27
CA SER A 146 -24.18 -18.08 9.88
C SER A 146 -24.73 -17.10 8.84
N ALA A 147 -23.88 -16.27 8.23
CA ALA A 147 -24.27 -15.21 7.30
C ALA A 147 -24.37 -15.68 5.83
N THR A 148 -24.90 -16.88 5.59
CA THR A 148 -25.07 -17.44 4.25
C THR A 148 -25.92 -16.51 3.38
N GLY A 149 -25.51 -16.27 2.13
CA GLY A 149 -26.20 -15.37 1.19
C GLY A 149 -26.04 -13.87 1.49
N LEU A 150 -25.29 -13.50 2.54
CA LEU A 150 -25.00 -12.11 2.89
C LEU A 150 -23.59 -11.72 2.44
N THR A 151 -23.43 -10.50 1.94
CA THR A 151 -22.15 -10.00 1.40
C THR A 151 -21.50 -8.92 2.26
N GLY A 152 -22.17 -8.47 3.33
CA GLY A 152 -21.58 -7.61 4.35
C GLY A 152 -22.61 -6.90 5.22
N TRP A 153 -22.13 -6.17 6.23
CA TRP A 153 -22.95 -5.28 7.06
C TRP A 153 -22.12 -4.14 7.65
N TYR A 154 -22.74 -2.98 7.82
CA TYR A 154 -22.05 -1.78 8.29
C TYR A 154 -22.99 -0.81 9.04
N VAL A 155 -22.41 0.12 9.81
CA VAL A 155 -23.11 1.26 10.41
C VAL A 155 -23.29 2.32 9.34
N ASP A 156 -24.54 2.73 9.11
CA ASP A 156 -24.91 3.80 8.18
C ASP A 156 -25.30 5.06 8.96
N ALA A 157 -24.32 5.91 9.25
CA ALA A 157 -24.51 7.14 10.03
C ALA A 157 -25.60 8.07 9.43
N PRO A 158 -25.66 8.31 8.10
CA PRO A 158 -26.72 9.11 7.49
C PRO A 158 -28.16 8.64 7.81
N THR A 159 -28.40 7.33 7.90
CA THR A 159 -29.74 6.78 8.20
C THR A 159 -29.91 6.32 9.65
N ASN A 160 -28.87 6.46 10.47
CA ASN A 160 -28.80 6.07 11.89
C ASN A 160 -29.26 4.61 12.12
N LYS A 161 -28.81 3.71 11.24
CA LYS A 161 -29.16 2.28 11.17
C LYS A 161 -27.95 1.42 10.82
N LEU A 162 -28.11 0.11 10.95
CA LEU A 162 -27.23 -0.88 10.35
C LEU A 162 -27.74 -1.26 8.96
N VAL A 163 -26.86 -1.38 7.98
CA VAL A 163 -27.20 -1.96 6.68
C VAL A 163 -26.67 -3.38 6.64
N VAL A 164 -27.52 -4.34 6.25
CA VAL A 164 -27.11 -5.72 5.92
C VAL A 164 -27.26 -5.90 4.41
N VAL A 165 -26.17 -6.26 3.74
CA VAL A 165 -26.14 -6.46 2.29
C VAL A 165 -26.38 -7.93 2.00
N ALA A 166 -27.42 -8.21 1.23
CA ALA A 166 -27.90 -9.55 0.92
C ALA A 166 -27.91 -9.80 -0.59
N GLN A 167 -27.68 -11.05 -0.99
CA GLN A 167 -27.98 -11.52 -2.34
C GLN A 167 -29.49 -11.42 -2.63
N PRO A 168 -29.91 -11.39 -3.91
CA PRO A 168 -31.32 -11.19 -4.30
C PRO A 168 -32.33 -12.13 -3.61
N ASP A 169 -31.94 -13.37 -3.36
CA ASP A 169 -32.73 -14.42 -2.72
C ASP A 169 -32.58 -14.45 -1.18
N ALA A 170 -31.55 -13.82 -0.62
CA ALA A 170 -31.21 -13.86 0.80
C ALA A 170 -31.80 -12.69 1.65
N LYS A 171 -32.80 -11.97 1.14
CA LYS A 171 -33.37 -10.81 1.84
C LYS A 171 -34.00 -11.19 3.19
N THR A 172 -34.75 -12.29 3.24
CA THR A 172 -35.37 -12.81 4.48
C THR A 172 -34.31 -13.33 5.43
N ASP A 173 -33.23 -13.90 4.89
CA ASP A 173 -32.10 -14.41 5.67
C ASP A 173 -31.36 -13.29 6.38
N ALA A 174 -31.20 -12.12 5.74
CA ALA A 174 -30.61 -10.93 6.37
C ALA A 174 -31.37 -10.48 7.63
N GLN A 175 -32.71 -10.52 7.59
CA GLN A 175 -33.54 -10.18 8.74
C GLN A 175 -33.45 -11.24 9.83
N THR A 176 -33.44 -12.53 9.44
CA THR A 176 -33.29 -13.64 10.37
C THR A 176 -31.93 -13.62 11.05
N PHE A 177 -30.86 -13.36 10.31
CA PHE A 177 -29.49 -13.20 10.79
C PHE A 177 -29.40 -12.08 11.84
N ALA A 178 -29.96 -10.91 11.57
CA ALA A 178 -29.99 -9.80 12.52
C ALA A 178 -30.77 -10.15 13.80
N ARG A 179 -31.92 -10.81 13.66
CA ARG A 179 -32.72 -11.28 14.81
C ARG A 179 -31.96 -12.29 15.65
N GLN A 180 -31.26 -13.24 15.02
CA GLN A 180 -30.43 -14.25 15.71
C GLN A 180 -29.20 -13.64 16.41
N ALA A 181 -28.69 -12.52 15.88
CA ALA A 181 -27.68 -11.72 16.56
C ALA A 181 -28.26 -10.85 17.70
N GLY A 182 -29.58 -10.80 17.89
CA GLY A 182 -30.21 -9.95 18.90
C GLY A 182 -30.24 -8.46 18.52
N VAL A 183 -30.31 -8.16 17.22
CA VAL A 183 -30.50 -6.83 16.67
C VAL A 183 -31.96 -6.68 16.24
N SER A 184 -32.65 -5.66 16.76
CA SER A 184 -34.06 -5.41 16.44
C SER A 184 -34.25 -5.00 14.98
N ALA A 185 -35.34 -5.44 14.34
CA ALA A 185 -35.64 -5.12 12.95
C ALA A 185 -35.65 -3.60 12.65
N GLY A 186 -36.09 -2.77 13.59
CA GLY A 186 -36.09 -1.31 13.44
C GLY A 186 -34.71 -0.66 13.33
N TRP A 187 -33.65 -1.39 13.69
CA TRP A 187 -32.26 -0.94 13.61
C TRP A 187 -31.60 -1.27 12.28
N ILE A 188 -32.18 -2.16 11.48
CA ILE A 188 -31.56 -2.61 10.23
C ILE A 188 -32.27 -2.07 8.99
N THR A 189 -31.52 -1.97 7.90
CA THR A 189 -31.99 -1.85 6.53
C THR A 189 -31.34 -2.98 5.73
N VAL A 190 -32.10 -3.71 4.93
CA VAL A 190 -31.54 -4.73 4.04
C VAL A 190 -31.29 -4.11 2.66
N LYS A 191 -30.04 -4.13 2.21
CA LYS A 191 -29.63 -3.71 0.87
C LYS A 191 -29.45 -4.95 0.01
N VAL A 192 -30.20 -5.05 -1.10
CA VAL A 192 -30.03 -6.15 -2.05
C VAL A 192 -28.91 -5.81 -3.03
N SER A 193 -27.99 -6.74 -3.26
CA SER A 193 -26.89 -6.65 -4.22
C SER A 193 -26.64 -8.00 -4.86
N ASN A 194 -26.59 -8.06 -6.18
CA ASN A 194 -26.13 -9.23 -6.93
C ASN A 194 -24.59 -9.30 -7.05
N ARG A 195 -23.87 -8.36 -6.44
CA ARG A 195 -22.40 -8.31 -6.47
C ARG A 195 -21.82 -9.01 -5.25
N GLN A 196 -20.93 -9.96 -5.48
CA GLN A 196 -20.12 -10.65 -4.47
C GLN A 196 -18.74 -9.99 -4.39
N PRO A 197 -18.34 -9.43 -3.23
CA PRO A 197 -16.97 -8.97 -3.03
C PRO A 197 -15.99 -10.14 -3.14
N LYS A 198 -14.86 -9.88 -3.79
CA LYS A 198 -13.76 -10.83 -3.95
C LYS A 198 -12.43 -10.08 -3.82
N PRO A 199 -11.36 -10.73 -3.34
CA PRO A 199 -10.02 -10.18 -3.44
C PRO A 199 -9.66 -9.84 -4.89
N LEU A 200 -8.86 -8.79 -5.09
CA LEU A 200 -8.29 -8.42 -6.38
C LEU A 200 -6.77 -8.50 -6.25
N PHE A 201 -6.13 -9.10 -7.24
CA PHE A 201 -4.69 -9.34 -7.29
C PHE A 201 -4.11 -8.71 -8.56
N ASP A 202 -2.84 -8.34 -8.50
CA ASP A 202 -2.10 -7.92 -9.68
C ASP A 202 -1.33 -9.11 -10.25
N ALA A 203 -1.34 -9.25 -11.57
CA ALA A 203 -0.39 -10.10 -12.29
C ALA A 203 0.70 -9.20 -12.84
N ARG A 204 1.91 -9.30 -12.29
CA ARG A 204 3.08 -8.50 -12.69
C ARG A 204 4.15 -9.42 -13.26
N GLY A 205 4.97 -8.90 -14.17
CA GLY A 205 6.13 -9.64 -14.66
C GLY A 205 7.05 -10.06 -13.51
N ALA A 206 7.68 -11.22 -13.67
CA ALA A 206 8.54 -11.93 -12.72
C ALA A 206 7.87 -12.48 -11.45
N ASP A 207 6.65 -12.10 -11.09
CA ASP A 207 5.95 -12.72 -9.95
C ASP A 207 5.82 -14.25 -10.18
N PRO A 208 5.99 -15.08 -9.13
CA PRO A 208 5.89 -16.52 -9.28
C PRO A 208 4.45 -16.93 -9.55
N TYR A 209 4.30 -17.93 -10.41
CA TYR A 209 3.08 -18.72 -10.54
C TYR A 209 3.42 -20.20 -10.54
N PHE A 210 2.42 -21.01 -10.27
CA PHE A 210 2.58 -22.42 -10.01
C PHE A 210 1.64 -23.22 -10.89
N ILE A 211 2.15 -24.33 -11.40
CA ILE A 211 1.39 -25.30 -12.19
C ILE A 211 1.44 -26.68 -11.55
N SER A 212 0.31 -27.37 -11.59
CA SER A 212 0.25 -28.77 -11.19
C SER A 212 1.00 -29.62 -12.20
N VAL A 213 1.95 -30.43 -11.72
CA VAL A 213 2.68 -31.44 -12.49
C VAL A 213 2.52 -32.80 -11.83
N ASP A 214 2.77 -33.87 -12.56
CA ASP A 214 2.75 -35.21 -11.99
C ASP A 214 3.73 -35.30 -10.80
N GLY A 215 3.20 -35.62 -9.62
CA GLY A 215 3.99 -35.75 -8.39
C GLY A 215 4.28 -34.44 -7.65
N GLY A 216 3.73 -33.29 -8.06
CA GLY A 216 3.88 -32.05 -7.28
C GLY A 216 3.44 -30.78 -7.99
N THR A 217 4.17 -29.69 -7.73
CA THR A 217 3.91 -28.37 -8.28
C THR A 217 5.21 -27.80 -8.82
N ALA A 218 5.21 -27.38 -10.08
CA ALA A 218 6.33 -26.67 -10.67
C ALA A 218 6.12 -25.16 -10.56
N ARG A 219 7.21 -24.44 -10.32
CA ARG A 219 7.20 -22.98 -10.28
C ARG A 219 7.77 -22.42 -11.57
N CYS A 220 7.08 -21.42 -12.11
CA CYS A 220 7.59 -20.54 -13.15
C CYS A 220 7.39 -19.08 -12.74
N SER A 221 7.94 -18.17 -13.53
CA SER A 221 7.80 -16.72 -13.36
C SER A 221 6.93 -16.17 -14.48
N ILE A 222 6.00 -15.25 -14.16
CA ILE A 222 5.23 -14.54 -15.17
C ILE A 222 6.20 -13.77 -16.07
N GLY A 223 6.03 -13.81 -17.40
CA GLY A 223 6.82 -13.00 -18.33
C GLY A 223 6.32 -11.56 -18.36
N PHE A 224 5.44 -11.27 -19.33
CA PHE A 224 4.83 -9.96 -19.49
C PHE A 224 3.31 -10.04 -19.48
N SER A 225 2.67 -9.06 -18.86
CA SER A 225 1.22 -8.90 -18.92
C SER A 225 0.76 -8.53 -20.33
N VAL A 226 -0.25 -9.24 -20.80
CA VAL A 226 -0.98 -8.96 -22.03
C VAL A 226 -2.46 -8.74 -21.69
N GLU A 227 -3.22 -8.17 -22.61
CA GLU A 227 -4.67 -8.09 -22.45
C GLU A 227 -5.25 -9.49 -22.16
N GLY A 228 -5.98 -9.61 -21.05
CA GLY A 228 -6.59 -10.88 -20.61
C GLY A 228 -5.65 -11.87 -19.92
N GLY A 229 -4.35 -11.59 -19.76
CA GLY A 229 -3.46 -12.55 -19.10
C GLY A 229 -1.98 -12.19 -19.09
N PHE A 230 -1.13 -13.20 -19.26
CA PHE A 230 0.32 -13.03 -19.36
C PHE A 230 0.98 -14.06 -20.26
N VAL A 231 2.09 -13.68 -20.88
CA VAL A 231 2.97 -14.60 -21.61
C VAL A 231 4.02 -15.21 -20.69
N THR A 232 4.46 -16.42 -21.00
CA THR A 232 5.43 -17.22 -20.25
C THR A 232 6.13 -18.22 -21.19
N ALA A 233 6.97 -19.11 -20.67
CA ALA A 233 7.59 -20.19 -21.44
C ALA A 233 6.62 -21.37 -21.63
N GLY A 234 6.74 -22.09 -22.76
CA GLY A 234 5.85 -23.20 -23.10
C GLY A 234 6.10 -24.44 -22.24
N HIS A 235 7.36 -24.70 -21.87
CA HIS A 235 7.69 -25.81 -20.98
C HIS A 235 7.10 -25.68 -19.56
N CYS A 236 6.58 -24.49 -19.21
CA CYS A 236 5.87 -24.25 -17.95
C CYS A 236 4.44 -24.80 -17.92
N GLY A 237 3.96 -25.50 -18.94
CA GLY A 237 2.67 -26.20 -18.90
C GLY A 237 2.02 -26.35 -20.27
N ALA A 238 1.30 -27.45 -20.47
CA ALA A 238 0.52 -27.68 -21.69
C ALA A 238 -0.78 -26.86 -21.68
N SER A 239 -1.39 -26.66 -22.85
CA SER A 239 -2.73 -26.06 -22.94
C SER A 239 -3.75 -26.83 -22.09
N GLY A 240 -4.55 -26.10 -21.32
CA GLY A 240 -5.50 -26.65 -20.35
C GLY A 240 -4.96 -26.77 -18.92
N THR A 241 -3.64 -26.63 -18.70
CA THR A 241 -3.06 -26.61 -17.35
C THR A 241 -3.57 -25.39 -16.57
N THR A 242 -4.09 -25.64 -15.36
CA THR A 242 -4.50 -24.58 -14.42
C THR A 242 -3.29 -24.03 -13.67
N THR A 243 -3.36 -22.75 -13.33
CA THR A 243 -2.29 -22.03 -12.62
C THR A 243 -2.80 -21.44 -11.30
N THR A 244 -1.93 -21.37 -10.30
CA THR A 244 -2.11 -20.57 -9.08
C THR A 244 -1.04 -19.50 -8.98
N GLY A 245 -1.38 -18.34 -8.44
CA GLY A 245 -0.45 -17.22 -8.34
C GLY A 245 0.44 -17.28 -7.10
N PHE A 246 1.26 -16.24 -6.90
CA PHE A 246 2.19 -16.13 -5.77
C PHE A 246 1.55 -16.29 -4.38
N ASN A 247 0.24 -16.05 -4.29
CA ASN A 247 -0.59 -16.14 -3.09
C ASN A 247 -1.32 -17.49 -2.95
N ASN A 248 -1.04 -18.45 -3.83
CA ASN A 248 -1.72 -19.76 -3.94
C ASN A 248 -3.21 -19.70 -4.33
N GLU A 249 -3.71 -18.55 -4.76
CA GLU A 249 -5.07 -18.44 -5.28
C GLU A 249 -5.12 -18.84 -6.75
N ALA A 250 -6.28 -19.33 -7.19
CA ALA A 250 -6.52 -19.66 -8.60
C ALA A 250 -6.23 -18.43 -9.47
N GLN A 251 -5.39 -18.60 -10.49
CA GLN A 251 -4.91 -17.50 -11.32
C GLN A 251 -5.46 -17.55 -12.73
N GLY A 252 -5.30 -18.67 -13.42
CA GLY A 252 -5.63 -18.74 -14.83
C GLY A 252 -5.46 -20.13 -15.43
N VAL A 253 -5.55 -20.20 -16.76
CA VAL A 253 -5.39 -21.45 -17.53
C VAL A 253 -4.48 -21.18 -18.70
N VAL A 254 -3.53 -22.09 -18.95
CA VAL A 254 -2.69 -22.06 -20.16
C VAL A 254 -3.59 -22.27 -21.38
N LYS A 255 -3.63 -21.30 -22.29
CA LYS A 255 -4.42 -21.37 -23.53
C LYS A 255 -3.58 -21.77 -24.74
N ALA A 256 -2.33 -21.34 -24.77
CA ALA A 256 -1.37 -21.71 -25.79
C ALA A 256 -0.05 -22.14 -25.15
N SER A 257 0.58 -23.15 -25.72
CA SER A 257 1.89 -23.65 -25.31
C SER A 257 2.58 -24.33 -26.50
N VAL A 258 3.83 -23.96 -26.75
CA VAL A 258 4.72 -24.59 -27.74
C VAL A 258 6.04 -24.89 -27.03
N PHE A 259 6.35 -26.18 -26.88
CA PHE A 259 7.65 -26.68 -26.44
C PHE A 259 7.74 -28.22 -26.64
N PRO A 260 8.86 -28.77 -27.11
CA PRO A 260 9.95 -28.10 -27.83
C PRO A 260 9.53 -27.82 -29.30
N GLY A 261 10.46 -27.38 -30.14
CA GLY A 261 10.23 -27.24 -31.58
C GLY A 261 10.71 -25.89 -32.12
N ASN A 262 9.82 -25.16 -32.77
CA ASN A 262 10.17 -23.85 -33.31
C ASN A 262 10.24 -22.75 -32.24
N ALA A 263 9.77 -23.00 -31.02
CA ALA A 263 9.71 -22.03 -29.93
C ALA A 263 9.64 -22.68 -28.53
N ASP A 264 9.79 -21.83 -27.51
CA ASP A 264 9.45 -22.12 -26.11
C ASP A 264 8.56 -20.99 -25.57
N MET A 265 7.27 -21.04 -25.89
CA MET A 265 6.32 -19.95 -25.61
C MET A 265 5.01 -20.47 -25.03
N GLY A 266 4.39 -19.67 -24.18
CA GLY A 266 3.07 -19.94 -23.63
C GLY A 266 2.29 -18.67 -23.32
N PHE A 267 0.96 -18.82 -23.25
CA PHE A 267 0.02 -17.79 -22.84
C PHE A 267 -0.93 -18.35 -21.79
N VAL A 268 -1.04 -17.65 -20.66
CA VAL A 268 -1.99 -17.94 -19.59
C VAL A 268 -3.05 -16.85 -19.56
N GLU A 269 -4.30 -17.24 -19.77
CA GLU A 269 -5.47 -16.38 -19.58
C GLU A 269 -5.80 -16.34 -18.09
N VAL A 270 -5.81 -15.16 -17.49
CA VAL A 270 -6.13 -15.01 -16.06
C VAL A 270 -7.63 -14.92 -15.84
N ASN A 271 -8.09 -15.37 -14.68
CA ASN A 271 -9.47 -15.17 -14.26
C ASN A 271 -9.71 -13.72 -13.82
N GLY A 272 -10.96 -13.37 -13.54
CA GLY A 272 -11.34 -12.00 -13.20
C GLY A 272 -10.88 -11.49 -11.83
N ASP A 273 -10.12 -12.27 -11.05
CA ASP A 273 -9.55 -11.85 -9.77
C ASP A 273 -8.15 -11.23 -9.95
N TRP A 274 -7.53 -11.43 -11.11
CA TRP A 274 -6.18 -10.97 -11.42
C TRP A 274 -6.20 -9.89 -12.50
N THR A 275 -5.50 -8.79 -12.24
CA THR A 275 -5.39 -7.65 -13.15
C THR A 275 -3.98 -7.64 -13.75
N PRO A 276 -3.81 -7.82 -15.07
CA PRO A 276 -2.51 -7.67 -15.72
C PRO A 276 -1.97 -6.24 -15.56
N ARG A 277 -0.68 -6.08 -15.22
CA ARG A 277 -0.04 -4.78 -14.98
C ARG A 277 1.19 -4.58 -15.87
N PRO A 278 1.41 -3.35 -16.39
CA PRO A 278 2.53 -3.06 -17.28
C PRO A 278 3.85 -2.85 -16.51
N VAL A 279 4.17 -3.78 -15.61
CA VAL A 279 5.35 -3.70 -14.74
C VAL A 279 6.00 -5.06 -14.53
N VAL A 280 7.30 -5.04 -14.25
CA VAL A 280 8.10 -6.21 -13.83
C VAL A 280 8.57 -5.98 -12.39
N ASN A 281 8.38 -6.97 -11.53
CA ASN A 281 8.90 -6.96 -10.16
C ASN A 281 10.42 -7.20 -10.18
N ASP A 282 11.20 -6.33 -9.53
CA ASP A 282 12.66 -6.46 -9.47
C ASP A 282 13.17 -7.24 -8.24
N PHE A 283 12.25 -7.61 -7.34
CA PHE A 283 12.50 -8.24 -6.03
C PHE A 283 13.33 -7.40 -5.05
N LYS A 284 13.48 -6.10 -5.31
CA LYS A 284 14.12 -5.11 -4.42
C LYS A 284 13.15 -4.01 -3.98
N GLY A 285 11.85 -4.24 -4.16
CA GLY A 285 10.79 -3.32 -3.78
C GLY A 285 10.43 -2.29 -4.86
N ASN A 286 10.94 -2.45 -6.09
CA ASN A 286 10.59 -1.59 -7.21
C ASN A 286 9.76 -2.34 -8.27
N GLU A 287 9.04 -1.57 -9.07
CA GLU A 287 8.32 -2.03 -10.25
C GLU A 287 8.92 -1.36 -11.49
N LEU A 288 9.51 -2.16 -12.38
CA LEU A 288 10.12 -1.70 -13.61
C LEU A 288 9.03 -1.54 -14.68
N PRO A 289 8.80 -0.35 -15.26
CA PRO A 289 7.73 -0.14 -16.22
C PRO A 289 7.99 -0.86 -17.54
N VAL A 290 6.92 -1.31 -18.19
CA VAL A 290 6.93 -1.84 -19.55
C VAL A 290 6.23 -0.84 -20.45
N ALA A 291 6.95 -0.22 -21.38
CA ALA A 291 6.43 0.81 -22.28
C ALA A 291 6.20 0.30 -23.73
N GLY A 292 6.82 -0.82 -24.09
CA GLY A 292 6.69 -1.41 -25.42
C GLY A 292 7.50 -2.70 -25.56
N SER A 293 7.71 -3.15 -26.80
CA SER A 293 8.46 -4.37 -27.13
C SER A 293 9.43 -4.17 -28.31
N THR A 294 10.02 -2.98 -28.40
CA THR A 294 11.06 -2.72 -29.41
C THR A 294 12.25 -3.63 -29.15
N GLU A 295 12.59 -4.44 -30.14
CA GLU A 295 13.63 -5.47 -30.01
C GLU A 295 15.03 -4.85 -30.02
N ALA A 296 15.87 -5.24 -29.05
CA ALA A 296 17.24 -4.77 -28.92
C ALA A 296 18.22 -5.61 -29.78
N PRO A 297 19.27 -5.00 -30.38
CA PRO A 297 20.25 -5.73 -31.20
C PRO A 297 21.27 -6.52 -30.36
N VAL A 298 22.06 -7.38 -31.03
CA VAL A 298 23.25 -8.01 -30.42
C VAL A 298 24.19 -6.94 -29.86
N GLY A 299 24.73 -7.17 -28.66
CA GLY A 299 25.56 -6.24 -27.90
C GLY A 299 24.77 -5.29 -27.00
N ALA A 300 23.44 -5.22 -27.11
CA ALA A 300 22.63 -4.39 -26.23
C ALA A 300 22.60 -4.94 -24.80
N ALA A 301 22.52 -4.03 -23.83
CA ALA A 301 22.27 -4.39 -22.44
C ALA A 301 20.86 -4.94 -22.26
N VAL A 302 20.74 -6.03 -21.50
CA VAL A 302 19.47 -6.70 -21.22
C VAL A 302 19.46 -7.22 -19.79
N CYS A 303 18.31 -7.14 -19.14
CA CYS A 303 18.09 -7.58 -17.77
C CYS A 303 16.97 -8.60 -17.69
N ARG A 304 17.20 -9.75 -17.05
CA ARG A 304 16.19 -10.73 -16.68
C ARG A 304 15.70 -10.43 -15.27
N SER A 305 14.41 -10.62 -15.01
CA SER A 305 13.91 -10.82 -13.65
C SER A 305 13.21 -12.17 -13.54
N GLY A 306 13.49 -12.93 -12.48
CA GLY A 306 12.87 -14.23 -12.23
C GLY A 306 12.65 -14.45 -10.74
N SER A 307 11.62 -15.22 -10.40
CA SER A 307 11.18 -15.39 -9.03
C SER A 307 12.16 -16.14 -8.13
N THR A 308 13.18 -16.80 -8.69
CA THR A 308 14.19 -17.58 -7.94
C THR A 308 15.39 -16.74 -7.60
N THR A 309 15.96 -16.10 -8.60
CA THR A 309 17.25 -15.41 -8.46
C THR A 309 17.10 -13.89 -8.39
N GLY A 310 15.92 -13.34 -8.74
CA GLY A 310 15.69 -11.91 -8.82
C GLY A 310 16.17 -11.33 -10.14
N THR A 311 16.69 -10.09 -10.10
CA THR A 311 17.07 -9.34 -11.31
C THR A 311 18.57 -9.39 -11.58
N PHE A 312 18.95 -9.85 -12.78
CA PHE A 312 20.32 -9.88 -13.28
C PHE A 312 20.41 -9.27 -14.68
N CYS A 313 21.55 -8.64 -15.00
CA CYS A 313 21.76 -7.97 -16.28
C CYS A 313 23.07 -8.39 -16.94
N GLY A 314 23.12 -8.23 -18.25
CA GLY A 314 24.25 -8.55 -19.11
C GLY A 314 23.99 -8.07 -20.53
N THR A 315 24.41 -8.85 -21.52
CA THR A 315 24.37 -8.48 -22.95
C THR A 315 23.75 -9.56 -23.83
N ILE A 316 23.13 -9.12 -24.93
CA ILE A 316 22.68 -10.02 -26.00
C ILE A 316 23.90 -10.48 -26.81
N LEU A 317 24.14 -11.78 -26.88
CA LEU A 317 25.31 -12.36 -27.58
C LEU A 317 24.98 -12.83 -28.99
N ALA A 318 23.79 -13.40 -29.19
CA ALA A 318 23.36 -13.91 -30.49
C ALA A 318 21.83 -13.96 -30.59
N LYS A 319 21.31 -13.91 -31.82
CA LYS A 319 19.89 -14.11 -32.14
C LYS A 319 19.72 -15.34 -33.03
N ASN A 320 18.49 -15.84 -33.12
CA ASN A 320 18.15 -17.03 -33.90
C ASN A 320 19.01 -18.26 -33.51
N GLN A 321 19.25 -18.41 -32.22
CA GLN A 321 19.98 -19.51 -31.63
C GLN A 321 19.09 -20.76 -31.57
N THR A 322 19.66 -21.89 -31.98
CA THR A 322 19.07 -23.20 -31.70
C THR A 322 19.72 -23.81 -30.47
N VAL A 323 18.91 -24.30 -29.53
CA VAL A 323 19.33 -24.99 -28.31
C VAL A 323 18.73 -26.40 -28.31
N ARG A 324 19.47 -27.40 -27.82
CA ARG A 324 18.97 -28.77 -27.67
C ARG A 324 18.78 -29.10 -26.19
N TYR A 325 17.53 -29.09 -25.75
CA TYR A 325 17.11 -29.58 -24.43
C TYR A 325 16.92 -31.11 -24.44
N PRO A 326 16.80 -31.76 -23.27
CA PRO A 326 16.46 -33.18 -23.20
C PRO A 326 15.18 -33.56 -23.96
N GLU A 327 14.18 -32.67 -23.97
CA GLU A 327 12.88 -32.87 -24.62
C GLU A 327 12.95 -32.68 -26.14
N GLY A 328 13.87 -31.85 -26.63
CA GLY A 328 14.04 -31.59 -28.06
C GLY A 328 14.80 -30.30 -28.38
N ALA A 329 14.94 -30.02 -29.68
CA ALA A 329 15.51 -28.76 -30.13
C ALA A 329 14.49 -27.62 -30.03
N VAL A 330 14.94 -26.43 -29.63
CA VAL A 330 14.19 -25.17 -29.70
C VAL A 330 14.98 -24.20 -30.56
N THR A 331 14.36 -23.68 -31.62
CA THR A 331 14.98 -22.71 -32.55
C THR A 331 14.58 -21.27 -32.22
N GLY A 332 15.21 -20.28 -32.86
CA GLY A 332 14.74 -18.89 -32.79
C GLY A 332 15.08 -18.12 -31.50
N LEU A 333 15.78 -18.74 -30.55
CA LEU A 333 16.06 -18.13 -29.25
C LEU A 333 17.09 -16.99 -29.34
N THR A 334 17.07 -16.10 -28.35
CA THR A 334 18.14 -15.11 -28.14
C THR A 334 19.06 -15.59 -27.03
N ARG A 335 20.38 -15.56 -27.27
CA ARG A 335 21.42 -15.97 -26.32
C ARG A 335 21.98 -14.76 -25.57
N THR A 336 22.22 -14.91 -24.28
CA THR A 336 22.80 -13.89 -23.39
C THR A 336 23.89 -14.47 -22.49
N ASP A 337 24.71 -13.61 -21.89
CA ASP A 337 25.70 -13.94 -20.85
C ASP A 337 25.13 -13.83 -19.41
N VAL A 338 23.81 -13.73 -19.27
CA VAL A 338 23.13 -13.59 -17.97
C VAL A 338 22.79 -14.98 -17.43
N CYS A 339 22.96 -15.19 -16.13
CA CYS A 339 22.61 -16.44 -15.45
C CYS A 339 21.09 -16.63 -15.28
N ALA A 340 20.63 -17.87 -15.09
CA ALA A 340 19.29 -18.23 -14.65
C ALA A 340 19.27 -19.59 -13.95
N GLU A 341 18.29 -19.79 -13.07
CA GLU A 341 18.12 -21.03 -12.32
C GLU A 341 16.67 -21.55 -12.40
N GLY A 342 16.44 -22.77 -11.89
CA GLY A 342 15.10 -23.38 -11.85
C GLY A 342 14.08 -22.46 -11.16
N GLY A 343 12.94 -22.23 -11.80
CA GLY A 343 11.90 -21.32 -11.35
C GLY A 343 11.97 -19.89 -11.95
N ASP A 344 13.09 -19.52 -12.57
CA ASP A 344 13.19 -18.29 -13.37
C ASP A 344 12.55 -18.41 -14.76
N SER A 345 12.34 -19.65 -15.21
CA SER A 345 11.61 -19.99 -16.44
C SER A 345 10.32 -19.17 -16.61
N GLY A 346 10.09 -18.67 -17.82
CA GLY A 346 9.00 -17.77 -18.14
C GLY A 346 9.24 -16.30 -17.77
N GLY A 347 10.20 -15.99 -16.89
CA GLY A 347 10.45 -14.63 -16.39
C GLY A 347 10.91 -13.65 -17.48
N PRO A 348 10.59 -12.34 -17.33
CA PRO A 348 10.78 -11.32 -18.35
C PRO A 348 12.23 -10.91 -18.56
N TRP A 349 12.51 -10.49 -19.80
CA TRP A 349 13.73 -9.81 -20.21
C TRP A 349 13.43 -8.38 -20.69
N LEU A 350 14.07 -7.39 -20.08
CA LEU A 350 13.93 -5.97 -20.40
C LEU A 350 15.23 -5.40 -20.97
N SER A 351 15.09 -4.52 -21.96
CA SER A 351 16.14 -3.55 -22.34
C SER A 351 15.56 -2.16 -22.16
N GLY A 352 15.97 -1.46 -21.10
CA GLY A 352 15.25 -0.27 -20.64
C GLY A 352 13.82 -0.64 -20.20
N ASP A 353 12.82 0.02 -20.78
CA ASP A 353 11.39 -0.24 -20.57
C ASP A 353 10.76 -1.10 -21.70
N GLN A 354 11.59 -1.69 -22.57
CA GLN A 354 11.14 -2.50 -23.71
C GLN A 354 11.22 -3.99 -23.39
N ALA A 355 10.09 -4.70 -23.52
CA ALA A 355 9.99 -6.14 -23.40
C ALA A 355 10.76 -6.84 -24.54
N GLN A 356 11.67 -7.75 -24.18
CA GLN A 356 12.52 -8.49 -25.11
C GLN A 356 12.08 -9.95 -25.26
N GLY A 357 11.75 -10.62 -24.16
CA GLY A 357 11.38 -12.03 -24.21
C GLY A 357 11.13 -12.68 -22.84
N VAL A 358 10.86 -13.98 -22.87
CA VAL A 358 10.63 -14.82 -21.69
C VAL A 358 11.71 -15.88 -21.57
N THR A 359 12.14 -16.16 -20.34
CA THR A 359 13.23 -17.10 -20.06
C THR A 359 12.87 -18.52 -20.47
N SER A 360 13.64 -19.12 -21.37
CA SER A 360 13.48 -20.53 -21.77
C SER A 360 14.32 -21.43 -20.87
N GLY A 361 15.63 -21.21 -20.82
CA GLY A 361 16.55 -22.05 -20.08
C GLY A 361 17.99 -21.61 -20.29
N GLY A 362 18.94 -22.32 -19.70
CA GLY A 362 20.34 -21.91 -19.73
C GLY A 362 21.31 -22.97 -19.25
N SER A 363 22.54 -22.54 -19.02
CA SER A 363 23.62 -23.35 -18.44
C SER A 363 24.41 -22.51 -17.44
N GLY A 364 25.09 -23.16 -16.48
CA GLY A 364 25.71 -22.49 -15.34
C GLY A 364 24.71 -22.16 -14.24
N ASP A 365 25.04 -21.18 -13.39
CA ASP A 365 24.21 -20.72 -12.28
C ASP A 365 24.50 -19.24 -11.95
N CYS A 366 23.76 -18.65 -11.00
CA CYS A 366 23.94 -17.24 -10.62
C CYS A 366 25.07 -16.99 -9.59
N THR A 367 25.85 -18.02 -9.26
CA THR A 367 27.05 -17.90 -8.41
C THR A 367 28.34 -17.86 -9.20
N VAL A 368 28.47 -18.67 -10.26
CA VAL A 368 29.67 -18.73 -11.11
C VAL A 368 29.49 -18.10 -12.49
N GLY A 369 28.25 -17.70 -12.82
CA GLY A 369 27.88 -17.20 -14.13
C GLY A 369 27.34 -18.30 -15.04
N GLY A 370 26.73 -17.88 -16.14
CA GLY A 370 26.03 -18.80 -17.03
C GLY A 370 25.58 -18.12 -18.31
N GLU A 371 25.01 -18.90 -19.20
CA GLU A 371 24.36 -18.40 -20.40
C GLU A 371 22.88 -18.77 -20.35
N THR A 372 22.02 -17.80 -20.62
CA THR A 372 20.58 -18.01 -20.67
C THR A 372 20.03 -17.62 -22.02
N PHE A 373 19.05 -18.39 -22.46
CA PHE A 373 18.32 -18.22 -23.69
C PHE A 373 16.89 -17.77 -23.39
N PHE A 374 16.39 -16.82 -24.18
CA PHE A 374 15.02 -16.37 -24.08
C PHE A 374 14.28 -16.45 -25.41
N GLN A 375 12.99 -16.75 -25.32
CA GLN A 375 12.05 -16.70 -26.43
C GLN A 375 11.66 -15.23 -26.68
N PRO A 376 11.88 -14.67 -27.89
CA PRO A 376 11.49 -13.30 -28.20
C PRO A 376 9.99 -13.06 -28.00
N VAL A 377 9.64 -11.96 -27.33
CA VAL A 377 8.24 -11.67 -26.94
C VAL A 377 7.35 -11.38 -28.16
N ASN A 378 7.90 -10.71 -29.17
CA ASN A 378 7.12 -10.31 -30.36
C ASN A 378 6.60 -11.51 -31.15
N GLU A 379 7.31 -12.65 -31.13
CA GLU A 379 6.83 -13.89 -31.74
C GLU A 379 5.62 -14.45 -30.98
N ILE A 380 5.67 -14.45 -29.64
CA ILE A 380 4.55 -14.90 -28.79
C ILE A 380 3.31 -14.04 -29.02
N LEU A 381 3.50 -12.72 -29.09
CA LEU A 381 2.41 -11.77 -29.32
C LEU A 381 1.78 -11.97 -30.70
N ALA A 382 2.60 -12.14 -31.74
CA ALA A 382 2.12 -12.32 -33.12
C ALA A 382 1.39 -13.66 -33.31
N GLU A 383 1.97 -14.77 -32.86
CA GLU A 383 1.41 -16.12 -33.04
C GLU A 383 0.06 -16.28 -32.32
N ASN A 384 -0.12 -15.60 -31.20
CA ASN A 384 -1.30 -15.73 -30.35
C ASN A 384 -2.27 -14.53 -30.44
N ASN A 385 -2.00 -13.57 -31.33
CA ASN A 385 -2.77 -12.34 -31.49
C ASN A 385 -3.02 -11.59 -30.15
N LEU A 386 -1.94 -11.40 -29.38
CA LEU A 386 -1.97 -10.79 -28.05
C LEU A 386 -1.47 -9.34 -28.08
N THR A 387 -2.07 -8.49 -27.24
CA THR A 387 -1.65 -7.10 -27.04
C THR A 387 -0.90 -6.95 -25.72
N LEU A 388 0.33 -6.45 -25.75
CA LEU A 388 1.11 -6.14 -24.55
C LEU A 388 0.45 -5.01 -23.74
N VAL A 389 0.30 -5.19 -22.42
CA VAL A 389 -0.14 -4.10 -21.54
C VAL A 389 1.05 -3.16 -21.33
N THR A 390 0.89 -1.89 -21.68
CA THR A 390 1.95 -0.88 -21.58
C THR A 390 1.59 0.25 -20.63
N SER A 391 2.61 0.85 -20.03
CA SER A 391 2.51 1.95 -19.08
C SER A 391 2.13 3.30 -19.72
N GLY A 392 2.03 3.35 -21.06
CA GLY A 392 1.82 4.57 -21.85
C GLY A 392 0.54 4.61 -22.70
N GLY A 393 -0.50 3.83 -22.40
CA GLY A 393 -1.69 3.71 -23.25
C GLY A 393 -2.44 5.02 -23.56
N ALA A 394 -2.40 5.42 -24.84
CA ALA A 394 -3.17 6.47 -25.55
C ALA A 394 -3.05 7.92 -25.05
N GLY A 395 -2.16 8.72 -25.67
CA GLY A 395 -2.27 10.19 -25.64
C GLY A 395 -0.99 11.02 -25.56
N ALA A 396 0.14 10.63 -26.18
CA ALA A 396 1.33 11.48 -26.24
C ALA A 396 1.64 11.90 -27.69
N GLU A 397 0.94 12.93 -28.16
CA GLU A 397 1.44 13.77 -29.24
C GLU A 397 2.67 14.57 -28.76
N GLN A 398 3.64 14.68 -29.67
CA GLN A 398 4.91 15.36 -29.51
C GLN A 398 4.77 16.88 -29.33
N GLY A 399 5.64 17.45 -28.50
CA GLY A 399 6.01 18.87 -28.48
C GLY A 399 6.43 19.29 -27.08
N GLY A 400 7.58 19.89 -26.79
CA GLY A 400 8.64 20.49 -27.57
C GLY A 400 9.60 21.09 -26.53
N ALA A 401 10.90 20.97 -26.76
CA ALA A 401 11.94 21.47 -25.85
C ALA A 401 11.97 23.01 -25.82
N THR A 402 12.11 23.64 -24.64
CA THR A 402 12.86 24.90 -24.49
C THR A 402 13.38 25.14 -23.07
N ALA A 403 14.68 25.45 -23.04
CA ALA A 403 15.55 26.21 -22.12
C ALA A 403 15.09 26.70 -20.73
N ALA A 404 16.02 26.60 -19.78
CA ALA A 404 16.15 27.42 -18.55
C ALA A 404 17.41 28.33 -18.68
N PRO A 405 17.83 29.18 -17.70
CA PRO A 405 17.16 29.72 -16.50
C PRO A 405 17.42 31.25 -16.27
N SER A 406 16.88 31.84 -15.19
CA SER A 406 17.66 32.61 -14.17
C SER A 406 16.75 33.37 -13.18
N GLY A 407 17.18 33.47 -11.92
CA GLY A 407 16.60 34.38 -10.93
C GLY A 407 16.56 33.81 -9.51
N ALA A 408 17.61 34.08 -8.74
CA ALA A 408 17.72 33.76 -7.31
C ALA A 408 17.05 34.83 -6.44
N ALA A 409 16.43 34.43 -5.32
CA ALA A 409 16.27 35.27 -4.13
C ALA A 409 16.01 34.41 -2.87
N GLU A 410 16.51 34.94 -1.77
CA GLU A 410 16.98 34.32 -0.53
C GLU A 410 15.89 34.18 0.56
N ALA A 411 16.01 33.17 1.43
CA ALA A 411 15.09 32.92 2.54
C ALA A 411 15.67 33.42 3.89
N PRO A 412 14.87 34.07 4.78
CA PRO A 412 15.28 34.36 6.15
C PRO A 412 14.83 33.26 7.15
N PRO A 413 15.39 33.24 8.38
CA PRO A 413 15.60 32.01 9.15
C PRO A 413 14.41 31.59 10.01
N ALA A 414 14.39 30.30 10.36
CA ALA A 414 13.52 29.72 11.38
C ALA A 414 13.91 30.27 12.77
N GLY A 415 13.00 31.02 13.38
CA GLY A 415 13.08 31.38 14.80
C GLY A 415 12.50 30.25 15.64
N GLU A 416 13.30 29.75 16.59
CA GLU A 416 12.82 28.98 17.73
C GLU A 416 11.80 29.82 18.52
N ALA A 417 10.66 29.21 18.85
CA ALA A 417 9.69 29.74 19.81
C ALA A 417 9.61 28.80 21.03
N PRO A 418 9.34 29.32 22.24
CA PRO A 418 9.60 28.64 23.51
C PRO A 418 8.55 27.58 23.83
N ALA A 419 8.94 26.64 24.70
CA ALA A 419 8.05 25.64 25.30
C ALA A 419 7.12 26.29 26.34
N ASP A 420 5.99 26.83 25.88
CA ASP A 420 4.86 27.18 26.75
C ASP A 420 3.70 26.19 26.47
N ASN A 421 3.29 25.48 27.54
CA ASN A 421 2.11 24.59 27.69
C ASN A 421 1.58 23.83 26.46
N ALA A 422 2.31 22.78 26.05
CA ALA A 422 1.93 21.83 24.99
C ALA A 422 0.52 21.22 25.10
N CYS A 423 -0.09 21.25 26.29
CA CYS A 423 -1.45 20.76 26.52
C CYS A 423 -2.53 21.67 25.92
N GLY A 424 -2.35 23.01 25.93
CA GLY A 424 -3.38 23.98 25.53
C GLY A 424 -3.70 24.00 24.02
N ASP A 425 -2.75 23.57 23.19
CA ASP A 425 -2.86 23.59 21.73
C ASP A 425 -3.61 22.40 21.12
N LEU A 426 -3.93 21.40 21.95
CA LEU A 426 -4.67 20.23 21.47
C LEU A 426 -6.18 20.56 21.36
N PRO A 427 -6.86 20.10 20.29
CA PRO A 427 -8.22 20.54 19.97
C PRO A 427 -9.27 20.03 20.96
N VAL A 428 -9.00 18.96 21.69
CA VAL A 428 -9.91 18.45 22.74
C VAL A 428 -9.31 18.75 24.10
N GLN A 429 -9.95 19.63 24.87
CA GLN A 429 -9.55 20.00 26.22
C GLN A 429 -10.51 19.37 27.25
N ARG A 430 -9.96 18.82 28.33
CA ARG A 430 -10.67 18.24 29.46
C ARG A 430 -10.01 18.65 30.77
N SER A 431 -10.80 18.70 31.83
CA SER A 431 -10.32 18.85 33.20
C SER A 431 -11.00 17.84 34.12
N GLY A 432 -10.40 17.61 35.27
CA GLY A 432 -10.94 16.77 36.33
C GLY A 432 -10.18 16.95 37.63
N ALA A 433 -10.62 16.27 38.68
CA ALA A 433 -10.05 16.37 40.01
C ALA A 433 -9.89 14.97 40.62
N LEU A 434 -8.70 14.66 41.13
CA LEU A 434 -8.43 13.42 41.85
C LEU A 434 -8.16 13.74 43.31
N SER A 435 -9.10 13.35 44.18
CA SER A 435 -9.09 13.67 45.63
C SER A 435 -8.36 12.63 46.49
N LYS A 436 -7.80 11.59 45.87
CA LYS A 436 -7.08 10.53 46.58
C LYS A 436 -5.96 9.95 45.72
N ALA A 437 -4.76 9.80 46.28
CA ALA A 437 -3.70 9.03 45.65
C ALA A 437 -4.13 7.56 45.42
N GLY A 438 -3.75 7.00 44.28
CA GLY A 438 -4.18 5.71 43.76
C GLY A 438 -5.57 5.71 43.09
N SER A 439 -6.25 6.85 43.01
CA SER A 439 -7.51 6.97 42.26
C SER A 439 -7.26 7.23 40.77
N ALA A 440 -8.25 6.92 39.94
CA ALA A 440 -8.17 7.12 38.50
C ALA A 440 -9.50 7.63 37.94
N GLN A 441 -9.41 8.46 36.91
CA GLN A 441 -10.57 8.99 36.20
C GLN A 441 -10.45 8.72 34.70
N ALA A 442 -11.50 8.12 34.12
CA ALA A 442 -11.59 7.94 32.68
C ALA A 442 -12.04 9.23 31.98
N GLN A 443 -11.51 9.48 30.80
CA GLN A 443 -11.80 10.62 29.94
C GLN A 443 -12.04 10.15 28.50
N PRO A 444 -12.97 10.79 27.77
CA PRO A 444 -13.74 11.98 28.16
C PRO A 444 -14.92 11.65 29.11
N SER A 445 -15.13 12.48 30.14
CA SER A 445 -16.33 12.48 31.01
C SER A 445 -16.68 11.13 31.67
N GLY A 446 -15.67 10.36 32.09
CA GLY A 446 -15.86 9.03 32.68
C GLY A 446 -16.13 7.91 31.66
N GLY A 447 -16.28 8.26 30.39
CA GLY A 447 -16.61 7.34 29.30
C GLY A 447 -15.42 6.97 28.43
N ALA A 448 -15.74 6.67 27.18
CA ALA A 448 -14.81 6.35 26.12
C ALA A 448 -15.23 7.07 24.84
N PHE A 449 -14.32 7.21 23.89
CA PHE A 449 -14.57 7.80 22.60
C PHE A 449 -14.14 6.81 21.51
N ARG A 450 -14.77 6.90 20.33
CA ARG A 450 -14.36 6.09 19.18
C ARG A 450 -13.40 6.91 18.32
N ALA A 451 -12.35 6.25 17.85
CA ALA A 451 -11.37 6.85 16.96
C ALA A 451 -11.10 5.95 15.76
N ARG A 452 -10.78 6.58 14.62
CA ARG A 452 -10.28 5.89 13.43
C ARG A 452 -8.83 5.45 13.67
N ALA A 453 -8.31 4.59 12.80
CA ALA A 453 -6.88 4.29 12.81
C ALA A 453 -6.12 5.58 12.53
N GLY A 454 -5.07 5.84 13.30
CA GLY A 454 -4.36 7.11 13.23
C GLY A 454 -3.44 7.33 14.41
N GLN A 455 -2.83 8.52 14.43
CA GLN A 455 -1.93 8.93 15.50
C GLN A 455 -2.73 9.54 16.64
N HIS A 456 -2.70 8.92 17.81
CA HIS A 456 -3.22 9.47 19.05
C HIS A 456 -2.16 10.37 19.68
N VAL A 457 -2.52 11.62 19.96
CA VAL A 457 -1.65 12.59 20.66
C VAL A 457 -2.39 13.11 21.89
N ALA A 458 -1.73 13.12 23.05
CA ALA A 458 -2.30 13.65 24.28
C ALA A 458 -1.23 14.30 25.16
N CYS A 459 -1.69 15.21 26.01
CA CYS A 459 -0.89 15.92 26.99
C CYS A 459 -1.70 16.06 28.28
N LEU A 460 -1.10 15.75 29.43
CA LEU A 460 -1.69 15.90 30.76
C LEU A 460 -0.79 16.83 31.59
N ASP A 461 -1.39 17.86 32.13
CA ASP A 461 -0.79 18.78 33.10
C ASP A 461 -1.43 18.54 34.47
N ALA A 462 -0.58 18.28 35.45
CA ALA A 462 -0.93 17.82 36.79
C ALA A 462 -0.56 18.91 37.82
N PRO A 463 -1.25 18.97 38.97
CA PRO A 463 -1.02 20.03 39.94
C PRO A 463 0.38 19.91 40.56
N GLU A 464 0.98 21.05 40.91
CA GLU A 464 2.30 21.10 41.53
C GLU A 464 2.37 20.20 42.78
N GLY A 465 3.39 19.35 42.85
CA GLY A 465 3.57 18.40 43.97
C GLY A 465 2.70 17.15 43.90
N ALA A 466 1.93 16.93 42.83
CA ALA A 466 1.27 15.66 42.53
C ALA A 466 1.91 14.97 41.32
N ASP A 467 1.87 13.64 41.31
CA ASP A 467 2.31 12.84 40.17
C ASP A 467 1.13 12.06 39.59
N PHE A 468 0.64 12.52 38.45
CA PHE A 468 -0.45 11.87 37.71
C PHE A 468 0.09 11.23 36.42
N ASP A 469 -0.25 9.96 36.21
CA ASP A 469 0.05 9.21 35.00
C ASP A 469 -1.07 9.32 33.97
N LEU A 470 -0.68 9.35 32.70
CA LEU A 470 -1.62 9.34 31.56
C LEU A 470 -1.59 7.98 30.89
N VAL A 471 -2.73 7.26 30.91
CA VAL A 471 -2.86 5.94 30.32
C VAL A 471 -3.87 5.97 29.17
N LEU A 472 -3.47 5.57 27.97
CA LEU A 472 -4.39 5.33 26.87
C LEU A 472 -4.79 3.85 26.86
N GLN A 473 -6.10 3.59 26.91
CA GLN A 473 -6.66 2.24 26.87
C GLN A 473 -7.54 2.04 25.65
N MET A 474 -7.49 0.85 25.07
CA MET A 474 -8.34 0.40 23.96
C MET A 474 -9.30 -0.69 24.44
N LEU A 475 -10.56 -0.64 24.04
CA LEU A 475 -11.54 -1.69 24.29
C LEU A 475 -11.24 -2.91 23.41
N THR A 476 -10.85 -4.02 24.04
CA THR A 476 -10.56 -5.30 23.39
C THR A 476 -11.35 -6.41 24.09
N ASN A 477 -12.14 -7.18 23.34
CA ASN A 477 -12.97 -8.28 23.88
C ASN A 477 -13.83 -7.88 25.09
N GLY A 478 -14.39 -6.66 25.07
CA GLY A 478 -15.25 -6.13 26.13
C GLY A 478 -14.51 -5.63 27.38
N ARG A 479 -13.17 -5.58 27.38
CA ARG A 479 -12.35 -5.01 28.45
C ARG A 479 -11.40 -3.94 27.93
N PHE A 480 -11.19 -2.87 28.68
CA PHE A 480 -10.19 -1.87 28.32
C PHE A 480 -8.79 -2.37 28.70
N THR A 481 -7.89 -2.40 27.71
CA THR A 481 -6.49 -2.79 27.84
C THR A 481 -5.61 -1.58 27.56
N THR A 482 -4.59 -1.35 28.39
CA THR A 482 -3.58 -0.30 28.15
C THR A 482 -2.85 -0.55 26.83
N VAL A 483 -2.79 0.46 25.99
CA VAL A 483 -2.11 0.43 24.68
C VAL A 483 -0.99 1.46 24.57
N ALA A 484 -0.99 2.48 25.44
CA ALA A 484 0.12 3.39 25.65
C ALA A 484 -0.01 4.04 27.03
N GLN A 485 1.10 4.51 27.59
CA GLN A 485 1.11 5.24 28.85
C GLN A 485 2.28 6.23 28.89
N ALA A 486 2.12 7.30 29.64
CA ALA A 486 3.17 8.25 29.96
C ALA A 486 3.18 8.45 31.49
N THR A 487 4.34 8.21 32.10
CA THR A 487 4.55 8.16 33.56
C THR A 487 5.78 8.97 33.95
N GLY A 488 5.97 9.29 35.23
CA GLY A 488 7.15 10.03 35.75
C GLY A 488 6.80 11.45 36.23
N GLU A 489 7.76 12.31 36.59
CA GLU A 489 7.43 13.66 37.08
C GLU A 489 7.11 14.65 35.95
N GLY A 490 6.29 15.67 36.23
CA GLY A 490 5.92 16.74 35.30
C GLY A 490 4.83 16.38 34.28
N ASP A 491 4.67 17.23 33.26
CA ASP A 491 3.66 17.07 32.21
C ASP A 491 3.83 15.75 31.44
N LYS A 492 2.72 15.04 31.19
CA LYS A 492 2.74 13.77 30.44
C LYS A 492 2.34 13.99 29.00
N THR A 493 3.22 13.67 28.07
CA THR A 493 2.89 13.65 26.63
C THR A 493 2.84 12.23 26.09
N LEU A 494 1.87 11.93 25.23
CA LEU A 494 1.67 10.63 24.60
C LEU A 494 1.48 10.81 23.10
N SER A 495 2.20 10.03 22.29
CA SER A 495 2.06 9.98 20.82
C SER A 495 2.21 8.54 20.33
N VAL A 496 1.13 7.95 19.78
CA VAL A 496 1.13 6.53 19.37
C VAL A 496 0.22 6.29 18.17
N ASN A 497 0.65 5.45 17.23
CA ASN A 497 -0.18 5.02 16.10
C ASN A 497 -0.99 3.78 16.49
N LEU A 498 -2.32 3.84 16.32
CA LEU A 498 -3.21 2.74 16.68
C LEU A 498 -4.22 2.47 15.56
N ARG A 499 -4.74 1.24 15.53
CA ARG A 499 -5.87 0.85 14.67
C ARG A 499 -7.16 1.54 15.13
N SER A 500 -8.21 1.51 14.30
CA SER A 500 -9.52 2.03 14.72
C SER A 500 -10.08 1.25 15.90
N GLY A 501 -10.85 1.93 16.76
CA GLY A 501 -11.35 1.32 17.97
C GLY A 501 -12.05 2.29 18.91
N THR A 502 -12.51 1.76 20.05
CA THR A 502 -13.01 2.54 21.17
C THR A 502 -11.88 2.70 22.19
N PHE A 503 -11.59 3.94 22.55
CA PHE A 503 -10.48 4.33 23.40
C PHE A 503 -10.96 5.15 24.59
N ARG A 504 -10.16 5.17 25.65
CA ARG A 504 -10.30 6.14 26.73
C ARG A 504 -8.92 6.53 27.23
N TYR A 505 -8.78 7.79 27.63
CA TYR A 505 -7.65 8.20 28.46
C TYR A 505 -8.03 7.94 29.91
N VAL A 506 -7.08 7.49 30.72
CA VAL A 506 -7.25 7.31 32.15
C VAL A 506 -6.13 8.08 32.82
N VAL A 507 -6.53 9.09 33.60
CA VAL A 507 -5.61 9.86 34.44
C VAL A 507 -5.56 9.15 35.79
N VAL A 508 -4.37 8.76 36.23
CA VAL A 508 -4.16 7.99 37.47
C VAL A 508 -3.32 8.83 38.42
N ALA A 509 -3.81 9.11 39.63
CA ALA A 509 -3.04 9.81 40.64
C ALA A 509 -2.06 8.84 41.30
N THR A 510 -0.81 8.79 40.84
CA THR A 510 0.23 7.94 41.42
C THR A 510 0.66 8.49 42.79
N SER A 511 0.78 9.81 42.93
CA SER A 511 0.90 10.48 44.22
C SER A 511 0.23 11.86 44.21
N GLY A 512 -0.09 12.39 45.40
CA GLY A 512 -0.77 13.68 45.54
C GLY A 512 -2.25 13.66 45.14
N THR A 513 -2.85 14.83 45.15
CA THR A 513 -4.27 15.09 44.84
C THR A 513 -4.42 16.48 44.25
N GLY A 514 -5.43 16.69 43.42
CA GLY A 514 -5.75 18.02 42.90
C GLY A 514 -6.38 17.96 41.51
N ASP A 515 -6.49 19.15 40.91
CA ASP A 515 -7.08 19.35 39.60
C ASP A 515 -6.04 19.13 38.50
N TYR A 516 -6.46 18.56 37.38
CA TYR A 516 -5.61 18.35 36.20
C TYR A 516 -6.27 18.91 34.93
N SER A 517 -5.44 19.17 33.92
CA SER A 517 -5.87 19.49 32.56
C SER A 517 -5.35 18.43 31.57
N LEU A 518 -6.18 18.01 30.63
CA LEU A 518 -5.89 16.99 29.63
C LEU A 518 -6.26 17.51 28.23
N GLY A 519 -5.26 17.68 27.38
CA GLY A 519 -5.41 17.96 25.95
C GLY A 519 -5.24 16.68 25.13
N PHE A 520 -6.05 16.42 24.10
CA PHE A 520 -5.81 15.31 23.17
C PHE A 520 -6.36 15.51 21.75
N ASN A 521 -5.87 14.67 20.81
CA ASN A 521 -6.29 14.60 19.41
C ASN A 521 -6.08 13.19 18.85
N VAL A 522 -6.79 12.87 17.76
CA VAL A 522 -6.47 11.73 16.88
C VAL A 522 -6.37 12.24 15.45
N ARG A 523 -5.21 12.03 14.82
CA ARG A 523 -4.87 12.51 13.47
C ARG A 523 -4.82 11.40 12.44
#